data_AF-A0AAU6ALJ4-F1
#
_entry.id   AF-A0AAU6ALJ4-F1
#
_cell.length_a   1.000
_cell.length_b   1.000
_cell.length_c   1.000
_cell.angle_alpha   90.00
_cell.angle_beta   90.00
_cell.angle_gamma   90.00
#
_symmetry.space_group_name_H-M   'P 1'
#
loop_
_entity.id
_entity.type
_entity.pdbx_description
1 polymer ?
#
loop_
_entity_poly.entity_id
_entity_poly.type
_entity_poly.pdbx_seq_one_letter_code
_entity_poly.pdbx_strand_id
1 'polypeptide(L)'
;MDDSVLRVYVRDASLARIGQVDDYTSLTVVPRFNAVGAYSLEISADSDRVPLLVEGNGLIIRTAAGDTVMSGPIRTVDWSRSSGDGGSGKLTVGGVDDTSVLAQYTCWPTPTAVIGSQTDSMYKLTAVKAETGMRTLVNVNAGPGALATRKNPLLTLAADGLHGPTITRQVNQFDALLTTLQDIANAAGLGFRVTQVGANLQFQVYTPVNRSSSARFSFRLGNLTDANYTTTAPTCTRAIVVAGGQTSPRVCKTYDRTDPLFPSLVLEQFVDQTSVDTASTDLTAQMDQAGAEALTNGAGQGSLAISPIDIPQLRYGRDYSVGDTVAADVRGDWYTDVVREVTLTCTSADGAKVTATVGGDSTGTSTVARIYAYIAQVKKDVGRLKTRKAA
;
A
#
# COMPACT_ATOMS: atom_id res chain seq x y z
N MET A 1 -7.39 29.63 15.47
CA MET A 1 -7.43 28.17 15.67
C MET A 1 -6.16 27.63 15.05
N ASP A 2 -5.42 26.84 15.80
CA ASP A 2 -4.16 26.27 15.33
C ASP A 2 -4.45 25.34 14.15
N ASP A 3 -4.03 25.77 12.96
CA ASP A 3 -4.34 25.13 11.67
C ASP A 3 -3.55 23.81 11.49
N SER A 4 -2.71 23.47 12.48
CA SER A 4 -1.87 22.28 12.53
C SER A 4 -2.54 21.07 13.20
N VAL A 5 -3.63 21.25 13.96
CA VAL A 5 -4.22 20.17 14.77
C VAL A 5 -5.10 19.25 13.92
N LEU A 6 -4.81 17.94 13.95
CA LEU A 6 -5.63 16.91 13.30
C LEU A 6 -6.98 16.77 14.02
N ARG A 7 -8.06 16.66 13.25
CA ARG A 7 -9.41 16.43 13.78
C ARG A 7 -9.75 14.95 13.69
N VAL A 8 -10.08 14.34 14.83
CA VAL A 8 -10.40 12.92 14.93
C VAL A 8 -11.90 12.76 15.16
N TYR A 9 -12.56 12.02 14.28
CA TYR A 9 -13.98 11.69 14.41
C TYR A 9 -14.15 10.19 14.57
N VAL A 10 -15.13 9.79 15.36
CA VAL A 10 -15.48 8.38 15.55
C VAL A 10 -16.66 8.03 14.67
N ARG A 11 -16.61 6.85 14.05
CA ARG A 11 -17.71 6.22 13.31
C ARG A 11 -18.03 4.86 13.89
N ASP A 12 -19.28 4.44 13.75
CA ASP A 12 -19.71 3.08 14.08
C ASP A 12 -19.40 2.08 12.94
N ALA A 13 -19.78 0.81 13.14
CA ALA A 13 -19.62 -0.25 12.15
C ALA A 13 -20.47 -0.05 10.87
N SER A 14 -21.50 0.80 10.90
CA SER A 14 -22.29 1.20 9.73
C SER A 14 -21.67 2.40 8.98
N LEU A 15 -20.50 2.85 9.43
CA LEU A 15 -19.77 4.03 8.95
C LEU A 15 -20.47 5.36 9.27
N ALA A 16 -21.50 5.36 10.12
CA ALA A 16 -22.13 6.59 10.58
C ALA A 16 -21.23 7.29 11.61
N ARG A 17 -21.04 8.60 11.47
CA ARG A 17 -20.28 9.39 12.45
C ARG A 17 -21.08 9.48 13.75
N ILE A 18 -20.46 9.08 14.86
CA ILE A 18 -21.08 9.06 16.19
C ILE A 18 -20.47 10.08 17.16
N GLY A 19 -19.32 10.67 16.84
CA GLY A 19 -18.72 11.71 17.69
C GLY A 19 -17.40 12.27 17.18
N GLN A 20 -16.82 13.17 17.97
CA GLN A 20 -15.49 13.74 17.76
C GLN A 20 -14.64 13.51 19.02
N VAL A 21 -13.36 13.22 18.83
CA VAL A 21 -12.35 13.15 19.91
C VAL A 21 -11.47 14.39 19.78
N ASP A 22 -11.55 15.27 20.77
CA ASP A 22 -10.90 16.58 20.83
C ASP A 22 -9.93 16.71 22.02
N ASP A 23 -9.87 15.70 22.88
CA ASP A 23 -9.13 15.64 24.14
C ASP A 23 -8.07 14.52 24.17
N TYR A 24 -7.63 14.06 23.00
CA TYR A 24 -6.53 13.10 22.89
C TYR A 24 -5.21 13.75 23.34
N THR A 25 -4.35 12.98 24.02
CA THR A 25 -3.03 13.44 24.49
C THR A 25 -1.98 13.29 23.40
N SER A 26 -2.08 12.24 22.59
CA SER A 26 -1.18 11.95 21.49
C SER A 26 -1.93 11.26 20.36
N LEU A 27 -1.59 11.60 19.12
CA LEU A 27 -2.08 10.95 17.92
C LEU A 27 -0.91 10.71 16.97
N THR A 28 -0.68 9.45 16.61
CA THR A 28 0.26 9.04 15.57
C THR A 28 -0.51 8.45 14.40
N VAL A 29 -0.26 8.93 13.19
CA VAL A 29 -0.95 8.50 11.96
C VAL A 29 0.09 8.22 10.90
N VAL A 30 0.01 7.04 10.29
CA VAL A 30 1.00 6.54 9.34
C VAL A 30 0.32 6.14 8.02
N PRO A 31 -0.14 7.10 7.19
CA PRO A 31 -0.58 6.82 5.82
C PRO A 31 0.55 6.23 4.97
N ARG A 32 0.20 5.23 4.15
CA ARG A 32 1.13 4.53 3.25
C ARG A 32 0.62 4.46 1.82
N PHE A 33 1.55 4.54 0.87
CA PHE A 33 1.27 4.44 -0.55
C PHE A 33 1.10 2.98 -0.95
N ASN A 34 -0.06 2.64 -1.53
CA ASN A 34 -0.39 1.26 -1.96
C ASN A 34 -0.25 0.21 -0.84
N ALA A 35 -0.32 0.59 0.43
CA ALA A 35 -0.20 -0.31 1.56
C ALA A 35 -1.14 0.10 2.70
N VAL A 36 -1.36 -0.83 3.62
CA VAL A 36 -2.21 -0.59 4.80
C VAL A 36 -1.47 0.30 5.78
N GLY A 37 -1.96 1.52 5.93
CA GLY A 37 -1.54 2.46 6.96
C GLY A 37 -2.06 2.09 8.36
N ALA A 38 -1.55 2.77 9.37
CA ALA A 38 -1.90 2.55 10.76
C ALA A 38 -2.09 3.86 11.52
N TYR A 39 -2.80 3.81 12.63
CA TYR A 39 -2.90 4.92 13.57
C TYR A 39 -2.87 4.43 15.02
N SER A 40 -2.44 5.31 15.91
CA SER A 40 -2.47 5.12 17.37
C SER A 40 -2.89 6.43 18.04
N LEU A 41 -3.88 6.38 18.91
CA LEU A 41 -4.40 7.51 19.66
C LEU A 41 -4.28 7.20 21.16
N GLU A 42 -3.65 8.10 21.91
CA GLU A 42 -3.64 8.05 23.38
C GLU A 42 -4.62 9.09 23.93
N ILE A 43 -5.36 8.71 24.97
CA ILE A 43 -6.34 9.55 25.65
C ILE A 43 -6.42 9.17 27.14
N SER A 44 -6.83 10.12 27.99
CA SER A 44 -7.11 9.81 29.39
C SER A 44 -8.25 8.80 29.51
N ALA A 45 -8.11 7.82 30.40
CA ALA A 45 -9.17 6.85 30.67
C ALA A 45 -10.42 7.47 31.32
N ASP A 46 -10.33 8.69 31.86
CA ASP A 46 -11.45 9.44 32.44
C ASP A 46 -12.19 10.31 31.41
N SER A 47 -11.77 10.29 30.14
CA SER A 47 -12.42 11.08 29.10
C SER A 47 -13.85 10.60 28.81
N ASP A 48 -14.76 11.56 28.65
CA ASP A 48 -16.14 11.34 28.20
C ASP A 48 -16.22 10.71 26.79
N ARG A 49 -15.11 10.69 26.03
CA ARG A 49 -15.02 10.11 24.69
C ARG A 49 -14.68 8.62 24.71
N VAL A 50 -14.18 8.08 25.83
CA VAL A 50 -13.80 6.65 25.96
C VAL A 50 -14.92 5.69 25.55
N PRO A 51 -16.21 5.90 25.90
CA PRO A 51 -17.28 5.01 25.46
C PRO A 51 -17.46 4.91 23.93
N LEU A 52 -16.95 5.87 23.16
CA LEU A 52 -16.98 5.84 21.70
C LEU A 52 -15.82 5.00 21.11
N LEU A 53 -14.74 4.82 21.87
CA LEU A 53 -13.48 4.21 21.44
C LEU A 53 -13.47 2.71 21.76
N VAL A 54 -14.37 1.96 21.14
CA VAL A 54 -14.52 0.50 21.31
C VAL A 54 -14.11 -0.26 20.05
N GLU A 55 -13.73 -1.53 20.18
CA GLU A 55 -13.45 -2.36 19.01
C GLU A 55 -14.68 -2.46 18.09
N GLY A 56 -14.45 -2.41 16.78
CA GLY A 56 -15.52 -2.42 15.77
C GLY A 56 -15.99 -1.03 15.34
N ASN A 57 -15.82 0.00 16.18
CA ASN A 57 -15.89 1.39 15.72
C ASN A 57 -14.65 1.74 14.90
N GLY A 58 -14.64 2.91 14.25
CA GLY A 58 -13.52 3.39 13.47
C GLY A 58 -13.22 4.86 13.69
N LEU A 59 -12.03 5.29 13.27
CA LEU A 59 -11.65 6.69 13.26
C LEU A 59 -11.65 7.25 11.83
N ILE A 60 -12.03 8.52 11.71
CA ILE A 60 -11.87 9.35 10.52
C ILE A 60 -10.97 10.52 10.94
N ILE A 61 -9.75 10.53 10.42
CA ILE A 61 -8.73 11.51 10.75
C ILE A 61 -8.63 12.52 9.62
N ARG A 62 -8.80 13.79 9.96
CA ARG A 62 -8.84 14.91 9.00
C ARG A 62 -7.82 15.99 9.33
N THR A 63 -7.37 16.69 8.30
CA THR A 63 -6.65 17.95 8.46
C THR A 63 -7.59 19.03 9.05
N ALA A 64 -7.02 20.14 9.52
CA ALA A 64 -7.82 21.29 9.96
C ALA A 64 -8.73 21.85 8.84
N ALA A 65 -8.28 21.77 7.58
CA ALA A 65 -9.03 22.15 6.39
C ALA A 65 -10.21 21.20 6.08
N GLY A 66 -10.25 20.01 6.69
CA GLY A 66 -11.34 19.04 6.56
C GLY A 66 -11.06 17.89 5.59
N ASP A 67 -9.88 17.84 4.98
CA ASP A 67 -9.46 16.75 4.10
C ASP A 67 -9.19 15.49 4.90
N THR A 68 -9.68 14.33 4.42
CA THR A 68 -9.42 13.04 5.06
C THR A 68 -7.98 12.61 4.80
N VAL A 69 -7.21 12.50 5.88
CA VAL A 69 -5.86 11.95 5.87
C VAL A 69 -5.91 10.42 5.85
N MET A 70 -6.73 9.86 6.74
CA MET A 70 -6.91 8.42 6.91
C MET A 70 -8.28 8.13 7.52
N SER A 71 -8.88 7.01 7.17
CA SER A 71 -10.02 6.42 7.87
C SER A 71 -9.82 4.93 8.03
N GLY A 72 -10.37 4.35 9.09
CA GLY A 72 -10.17 2.93 9.35
C GLY A 72 -10.79 2.41 10.65
N PRO A 73 -10.91 1.09 10.81
CA PRO A 73 -11.44 0.47 12.03
C PRO A 73 -10.44 0.46 13.18
N ILE A 74 -10.95 0.64 14.40
CA ILE A 74 -10.26 0.38 15.65
C ILE A 74 -10.07 -1.13 15.79
N ARG A 75 -8.85 -1.54 16.14
CA ARG A 75 -8.43 -2.93 16.30
C ARG A 75 -8.08 -3.27 17.73
N THR A 76 -7.49 -2.32 18.47
CA THR A 76 -7.10 -2.50 19.87
C THR A 76 -7.50 -1.30 20.68
N VAL A 77 -7.87 -1.56 21.93
CA VAL A 77 -8.23 -0.55 22.93
C VAL A 77 -7.57 -0.98 24.24
N ASP A 78 -6.31 -0.58 24.42
CA ASP A 78 -5.47 -1.05 25.51
C ASP A 78 -5.49 -0.06 26.67
N TRP A 79 -5.86 -0.54 27.87
CA TRP A 79 -5.80 0.27 29.09
C TRP A 79 -4.49 0.03 29.83
N SER A 80 -3.88 1.12 30.33
CA SER A 80 -2.72 1.04 31.22
C SER A 80 -2.75 2.13 32.28
N ARG A 81 -2.14 1.84 33.43
CA ARG A 81 -1.98 2.79 34.52
C ARG A 81 -0.66 2.55 35.25
N SER A 82 0.09 3.61 35.46
CA SER A 82 1.31 3.67 36.25
C SER A 82 1.13 4.61 37.44
N SER A 83 2.05 4.58 38.41
CA SER A 83 2.04 5.50 39.55
C SER A 83 2.22 6.97 39.16
N GLY A 84 2.73 7.24 37.95
CA GLY A 84 2.86 8.59 37.39
C GLY A 84 1.63 9.08 36.64
N ASP A 85 0.65 8.21 36.36
CA ASP A 85 -0.56 8.59 35.65
C ASP A 85 -1.61 9.17 36.61
N GLY A 86 -2.12 10.36 36.29
CA GLY A 86 -3.28 10.93 36.98
C GLY A 86 -4.58 10.16 36.69
N GLY A 87 -5.52 10.22 37.63
CA GLY A 87 -6.88 9.68 37.43
C GLY A 87 -6.91 8.15 37.25
N SER A 88 -7.75 7.68 36.32
CA SER A 88 -7.96 6.25 36.00
C SER A 88 -6.92 5.67 35.04
N GLY A 89 -5.88 6.41 34.67
CA GLY A 89 -4.84 5.97 33.74
C GLY A 89 -5.06 6.44 32.30
N LYS A 90 -4.52 5.69 31.34
CA LYS A 90 -4.55 6.03 29.91
C LYS A 90 -5.10 4.88 29.06
N LEU A 91 -5.74 5.26 27.97
CA LEU A 91 -6.21 4.36 26.92
C LEU A 91 -5.37 4.57 25.66
N THR A 92 -4.90 3.48 25.06
CA THR A 92 -4.20 3.47 23.78
C THR A 92 -5.06 2.76 22.73
N VAL A 93 -5.57 3.52 21.78
CA VAL A 93 -6.46 3.05 20.71
C VAL A 93 -5.64 2.85 19.45
N GLY A 94 -5.55 1.61 18.98
CA GLY A 94 -4.81 1.23 17.77
C GLY A 94 -5.75 0.84 16.64
N GLY A 95 -5.38 1.18 15.40
CA GLY A 95 -6.14 0.78 14.22
C GLY A 95 -5.34 0.82 12.93
N VAL A 96 -6.01 0.37 11.87
CA VAL A 96 -5.46 0.29 10.51
C VAL A 96 -6.37 1.03 9.56
N ASP A 97 -5.89 1.42 8.40
CA ASP A 97 -6.70 2.09 7.40
C ASP A 97 -7.78 1.17 6.77
N ASP A 98 -8.73 1.79 6.06
CA ASP A 98 -9.80 1.10 5.32
C ASP A 98 -9.26 0.25 4.16
N THR A 99 -8.05 0.53 3.66
CA THR A 99 -7.38 -0.31 2.64
C THR A 99 -7.15 -1.73 3.16
N SER A 100 -7.11 -1.93 4.49
CA SER A 100 -7.07 -3.26 5.12
C SER A 100 -8.22 -4.18 4.71
N VAL A 101 -9.35 -3.66 4.21
CA VAL A 101 -10.45 -4.48 3.67
C VAL A 101 -9.97 -5.36 2.52
N LEU A 102 -9.06 -4.86 1.68
CA LEU A 102 -8.55 -5.58 0.51
C LEU A 102 -7.66 -6.76 0.90
N ALA A 103 -7.03 -6.71 2.09
CA ALA A 103 -6.19 -7.79 2.59
C ALA A 103 -7.00 -9.02 3.05
N GLN A 104 -8.32 -8.87 3.24
CA GLN A 104 -9.20 -9.95 3.70
C GLN A 104 -9.65 -10.87 2.57
N TYR A 105 -9.34 -10.54 1.32
CA TYR A 105 -9.83 -11.23 0.14
C TYR A 105 -8.70 -11.89 -0.66
N THR A 106 -9.05 -13.00 -1.31
CA THR A 106 -8.21 -13.70 -2.29
C THR A 106 -8.81 -13.60 -3.69
N CYS A 107 -7.97 -13.59 -4.71
CA CYS A 107 -8.38 -13.57 -6.12
C CYS A 107 -8.80 -14.98 -6.57
N TRP A 108 -10.09 -15.17 -6.85
CA TRP A 108 -10.61 -16.46 -7.32
C TRP A 108 -10.45 -16.62 -8.83
N PRO A 109 -10.06 -17.81 -9.33
CA PRO A 109 -9.98 -18.08 -10.76
C PRO A 109 -11.29 -17.85 -11.51
N THR A 110 -12.40 -18.32 -10.92
CA THR A 110 -13.77 -18.10 -11.40
C THR A 110 -14.55 -17.36 -10.31
N PRO A 111 -14.50 -16.01 -10.27
CA PRO A 111 -15.09 -15.22 -9.18
C PRO A 111 -16.61 -15.37 -9.03
N THR A 112 -17.29 -15.83 -10.08
CA THR A 112 -18.74 -16.07 -10.11
C THR A 112 -19.15 -17.47 -9.66
N ALA A 113 -18.20 -18.38 -9.43
CA ALA A 113 -18.48 -19.74 -8.99
C ALA A 113 -18.19 -19.91 -7.50
N VAL A 114 -18.97 -20.75 -6.81
CA VAL A 114 -18.68 -21.11 -5.42
C VAL A 114 -17.33 -21.82 -5.31
N ILE A 115 -16.76 -21.87 -4.10
CA ILE A 115 -15.41 -22.41 -3.87
C ILE A 115 -15.23 -23.86 -4.36
N GLY A 116 -16.28 -24.68 -4.29
CA GLY A 116 -16.27 -26.07 -4.77
C GLY A 116 -16.44 -26.25 -6.28
N SER A 117 -16.57 -25.16 -7.04
CA SER A 117 -16.88 -25.19 -8.48
C SER A 117 -15.95 -24.29 -9.30
N GLN A 118 -14.72 -24.09 -8.84
CA GLN A 118 -13.69 -23.37 -9.57
C GLN A 118 -13.19 -24.22 -10.74
N THR A 119 -13.61 -23.90 -11.96
CA THR A 119 -13.25 -24.64 -13.18
C THR A 119 -12.05 -24.04 -13.90
N ASP A 120 -11.86 -22.73 -13.78
CA ASP A 120 -10.73 -22.06 -14.41
C ASP A 120 -9.45 -22.27 -13.59
N SER A 121 -8.33 -22.43 -14.28
CA SER A 121 -7.03 -22.53 -13.64
C SER A 121 -6.48 -21.19 -13.18
N MET A 122 -7.06 -20.06 -13.59
CA MET A 122 -6.61 -18.71 -13.22
C MET A 122 -7.59 -17.65 -13.72
N TYR A 123 -7.53 -16.48 -13.09
CA TYR A 123 -8.25 -15.32 -13.57
C TYR A 123 -7.42 -14.56 -14.60
N LYS A 124 -8.04 -14.11 -15.70
CA LYS A 124 -7.35 -13.42 -16.79
C LYS A 124 -7.85 -11.99 -16.95
N LEU A 125 -6.91 -11.06 -17.03
CA LEU A 125 -7.11 -9.70 -17.51
C LEU A 125 -6.53 -9.62 -18.91
N THR A 126 -7.33 -9.29 -19.92
CA THR A 126 -6.90 -9.26 -21.33
C THR A 126 -7.05 -7.87 -21.92
N ALA A 127 -5.93 -7.25 -22.27
CA ALA A 127 -5.87 -5.95 -22.94
C ALA A 127 -6.73 -4.85 -22.28
N VAL A 128 -6.72 -4.79 -20.95
CA VAL A 128 -7.46 -3.77 -20.17
C VAL A 128 -6.52 -2.72 -19.61
N LYS A 129 -7.00 -1.50 -19.38
CA LYS A 129 -6.23 -0.49 -18.64
C LYS A 129 -5.92 -0.99 -17.22
N ALA A 130 -4.75 -0.64 -16.70
CA ALA A 130 -4.30 -1.06 -15.38
C ALA A 130 -5.33 -0.72 -14.29
N GLU A 131 -5.87 0.51 -14.29
CA GLU A 131 -6.98 0.87 -13.40
C GLU A 131 -8.20 -0.03 -13.58
N THR A 132 -8.69 -0.20 -14.81
CA THR A 132 -9.85 -1.05 -15.12
C THR A 132 -9.63 -2.48 -14.64
N GLY A 133 -8.43 -3.03 -14.80
CA GLY A 133 -8.05 -4.35 -14.32
C GLY A 133 -8.10 -4.44 -12.79
N MET A 134 -7.49 -3.48 -12.09
CA MET A 134 -7.51 -3.41 -10.62
C MET A 134 -8.94 -3.31 -10.08
N ARG A 135 -9.75 -2.43 -10.67
CA ARG A 135 -11.16 -2.24 -10.30
C ARG A 135 -11.98 -3.50 -10.55
N THR A 136 -11.76 -4.17 -11.67
CA THR A 136 -12.43 -5.44 -11.99
C THR A 136 -12.11 -6.49 -10.92
N LEU A 137 -10.83 -6.64 -10.53
CA LEU A 137 -10.44 -7.57 -9.48
C LEU A 137 -11.12 -7.27 -8.15
N VAL A 138 -11.19 -6.00 -7.73
CA VAL A 138 -11.92 -5.62 -6.52
C VAL A 138 -13.41 -5.91 -6.66
N ASN A 139 -14.02 -5.55 -7.78
CA ASN A 139 -15.45 -5.72 -8.05
C ASN A 139 -15.90 -7.17 -7.87
N VAL A 140 -15.16 -8.11 -8.47
CA VAL A 140 -15.57 -9.51 -8.54
C VAL A 140 -15.16 -10.32 -7.31
N ASN A 141 -14.17 -9.86 -6.54
CA ASN A 141 -13.70 -10.59 -5.36
C ASN A 141 -14.26 -10.09 -4.03
N ALA A 142 -14.56 -8.78 -3.92
CA ALA A 142 -14.96 -8.12 -2.67
C ALA A 142 -16.10 -7.10 -2.85
N GLY A 143 -16.21 -6.48 -4.02
CA GLY A 143 -17.13 -5.38 -4.30
C GLY A 143 -18.56 -5.81 -4.71
N PRO A 144 -19.33 -4.89 -5.32
CA PRO A 144 -20.75 -5.11 -5.63
C PRO A 144 -21.01 -6.28 -6.59
N GLY A 145 -20.07 -6.58 -7.48
CA GLY A 145 -20.12 -7.70 -8.42
C GLY A 145 -19.68 -9.04 -7.84
N ALA A 146 -19.22 -9.09 -6.59
CA ALA A 146 -18.76 -10.33 -5.96
C ALA A 146 -19.93 -11.25 -5.60
N LEU A 147 -19.61 -12.55 -5.45
CA LEU A 147 -20.54 -13.54 -4.92
C LEU A 147 -21.16 -13.08 -3.59
N ALA A 148 -22.44 -13.38 -3.39
CA ALA A 148 -23.19 -12.90 -2.22
C ALA A 148 -22.52 -13.25 -0.87
N THR A 149 -21.85 -14.39 -0.78
CA THR A 149 -21.12 -14.83 0.43
C THR A 149 -19.80 -14.10 0.67
N ARG A 150 -19.26 -13.40 -0.34
CA ARG A 150 -18.00 -12.65 -0.28
C ARG A 150 -18.20 -11.14 -0.34
N LYS A 151 -19.32 -10.70 -0.91
CA LYS A 151 -19.66 -9.30 -1.12
C LYS A 151 -19.56 -8.52 0.19
N ASN A 152 -18.72 -7.50 0.22
CA ASN A 152 -18.76 -6.50 1.26
C ASN A 152 -19.84 -5.47 0.89
N PRO A 153 -20.95 -5.36 1.66
CA PRO A 153 -22.05 -4.47 1.32
C PRO A 153 -21.66 -2.98 1.40
N LEU A 154 -20.60 -2.64 2.12
CA LEU A 154 -20.12 -1.26 2.27
C LEU A 154 -19.10 -0.87 1.20
N LEU A 155 -18.55 -1.83 0.44
CA LEU A 155 -17.51 -1.55 -0.55
C LEU A 155 -18.11 -1.18 -1.90
N THR A 156 -17.75 0.01 -2.37
CA THR A 156 -18.10 0.57 -3.67
C THR A 156 -16.82 0.86 -4.47
N LEU A 157 -16.98 1.13 -5.76
CA LEU A 157 -15.88 1.51 -6.65
C LEU A 157 -16.12 2.94 -7.11
N ALA A 158 -15.07 3.75 -7.22
CA ALA A 158 -15.15 5.09 -7.83
C ALA A 158 -15.58 5.00 -9.31
N ALA A 159 -15.62 6.10 -10.08
CA ALA A 159 -15.69 5.98 -11.54
C ALA A 159 -14.38 5.39 -12.10
N ASP A 160 -14.42 4.73 -13.27
CA ASP A 160 -13.20 4.29 -13.97
C ASP A 160 -12.61 5.46 -14.77
N GLY A 161 -11.41 5.90 -14.39
CA GLY A 161 -10.67 6.98 -15.07
C GLY A 161 -9.79 6.50 -16.23
N LEU A 162 -9.70 5.17 -16.47
CA LEU A 162 -8.85 4.56 -17.49
C LEU A 162 -7.35 4.90 -17.34
N HIS A 163 -6.87 5.12 -16.11
CA HIS A 163 -5.48 5.46 -15.84
C HIS A 163 -4.52 4.27 -16.09
N GLY A 164 -3.28 4.61 -16.45
CA GLY A 164 -2.18 3.66 -16.64
C GLY A 164 -2.09 3.01 -18.03
N PRO A 165 -1.09 2.13 -18.21
CA PRO A 165 -0.90 1.37 -19.44
C PRO A 165 -1.97 0.28 -19.61
N THR A 166 -2.06 -0.28 -20.81
CA THR A 166 -2.85 -1.49 -21.06
C THR A 166 -2.05 -2.70 -20.60
N ILE A 167 -2.68 -3.58 -19.83
CA ILE A 167 -2.10 -4.80 -19.27
C ILE A 167 -2.83 -6.04 -19.78
N THR A 168 -2.06 -7.11 -19.96
CA THR A 168 -2.57 -8.47 -20.14
C THR A 168 -1.88 -9.36 -19.12
N ARG A 169 -2.64 -9.84 -18.13
CA ARG A 169 -2.10 -10.51 -16.94
C ARG A 169 -2.97 -11.67 -16.50
N GLN A 170 -2.31 -12.75 -16.08
CA GLN A 170 -2.93 -13.83 -15.34
C GLN A 170 -2.69 -13.62 -13.84
N VAL A 171 -3.75 -13.72 -13.05
CA VAL A 171 -3.67 -13.67 -11.60
C VAL A 171 -3.57 -15.09 -11.09
N ASN A 172 -2.56 -15.36 -10.26
CA ASN A 172 -2.37 -16.69 -9.70
C ASN A 172 -3.58 -17.08 -8.86
N GLN A 173 -3.84 -18.39 -8.79
CA GLN A 173 -4.95 -18.94 -8.03
C GLN A 173 -4.87 -18.53 -6.56
N PHE A 174 -5.93 -17.88 -6.07
CA PHE A 174 -6.12 -17.53 -4.67
C PHE A 174 -5.02 -16.64 -4.07
N ASP A 175 -4.25 -15.92 -4.91
CA ASP A 175 -3.33 -14.91 -4.40
C ASP A 175 -4.10 -13.83 -3.63
N ALA A 176 -3.44 -13.21 -2.64
CA ALA A 176 -4.03 -12.15 -1.86
C ALA A 176 -4.40 -10.95 -2.76
N LEU A 177 -5.61 -10.42 -2.62
CA LEU A 177 -6.11 -9.33 -3.45
C LEU A 177 -5.26 -8.09 -3.29
N LEU A 178 -4.92 -7.70 -2.05
CA LEU A 178 -4.05 -6.56 -1.79
C LEU A 178 -2.69 -6.69 -2.50
N THR A 179 -2.01 -7.82 -2.37
CA THR A 179 -0.71 -8.05 -3.00
C THR A 179 -0.81 -8.02 -4.53
N THR A 180 -1.86 -8.60 -5.10
CA THR A 180 -2.09 -8.55 -6.55
C THR A 180 -2.27 -7.10 -7.04
N LEU A 181 -3.02 -6.28 -6.29
CA LEU A 181 -3.22 -4.87 -6.60
C LEU A 181 -1.93 -4.06 -6.46
N GLN A 182 -1.11 -4.35 -5.44
CA GLN A 182 0.21 -3.75 -5.26
C GLN A 182 1.13 -3.99 -6.45
N ASP A 183 1.21 -5.23 -6.93
CA ASP A 183 2.04 -5.57 -8.08
C ASP A 183 1.60 -4.81 -9.33
N ILE A 184 0.30 -4.79 -9.62
CA ILE A 184 -0.24 -4.08 -10.80
C ILE A 184 0.00 -2.58 -10.66
N ALA A 185 -0.29 -1.99 -9.50
CA ALA A 185 -0.16 -0.56 -9.25
C ALA A 185 1.30 -0.10 -9.36
N ASN A 186 2.23 -0.83 -8.74
CA ASN A 186 3.66 -0.49 -8.77
C ASN A 186 4.22 -0.58 -10.19
N ALA A 187 3.86 -1.62 -10.95
CA ALA A 187 4.28 -1.76 -12.35
C ALA A 187 3.67 -0.68 -13.26
N ALA A 188 2.43 -0.26 -12.98
CA ALA A 188 1.72 0.76 -13.74
C ALA A 188 2.05 2.21 -13.33
N GLY A 189 2.78 2.42 -12.23
CA GLY A 189 3.00 3.74 -11.65
C GLY A 189 1.73 4.39 -11.08
N LEU A 190 0.80 3.59 -10.57
CA LEU A 190 -0.50 4.03 -10.04
C LEU A 190 -0.57 3.96 -8.53
N GLY A 191 -1.44 4.78 -7.95
CA GLY A 191 -1.84 4.73 -6.55
C GLY A 191 -3.24 4.12 -6.40
N PHE A 192 -3.49 3.41 -5.29
CA PHE A 192 -4.84 3.03 -4.89
C PHE A 192 -5.05 3.23 -3.39
N ARG A 193 -6.31 3.40 -2.99
CA ARG A 193 -6.73 3.52 -1.60
C ARG A 193 -8.19 3.12 -1.44
N VAL A 194 -8.57 2.76 -0.22
CA VAL A 194 -9.98 2.71 0.19
C VAL A 194 -10.22 3.83 1.18
N THR A 195 -11.22 4.66 0.90
CA THR A 195 -11.60 5.78 1.79
C THR A 195 -13.09 5.82 1.97
N GLN A 196 -13.54 6.31 3.12
CA GLN A 196 -14.97 6.50 3.33
C GLN A 196 -15.51 7.68 2.52
N VAL A 197 -16.53 7.42 1.71
CA VAL A 197 -17.30 8.41 0.94
C VAL A 197 -18.78 8.25 1.26
N GLY A 198 -19.33 9.21 2.01
CA GLY A 198 -20.68 9.12 2.55
C GLY A 198 -20.81 7.91 3.50
N ALA A 199 -21.79 7.05 3.23
CA ALA A 199 -22.06 5.84 4.00
C ALA A 199 -21.35 4.57 3.46
N ASN A 200 -20.41 4.72 2.53
CA ASN A 200 -19.72 3.59 1.90
C ASN A 200 -18.19 3.74 2.01
N LEU A 201 -17.49 2.62 1.90
CA LEU A 201 -16.08 2.57 1.58
C LEU A 201 -15.92 2.56 0.06
N GLN A 202 -15.12 3.46 -0.49
CA GLN A 202 -14.90 3.56 -1.92
C GLN A 202 -13.46 3.19 -2.27
N PHE A 203 -13.29 2.19 -3.12
CA PHE A 203 -12.03 1.89 -3.77
C PHE A 203 -11.75 2.92 -4.87
N GLN A 204 -10.61 3.59 -4.76
CA GLN A 204 -10.15 4.64 -5.67
C GLN A 204 -8.78 4.27 -6.21
N VAL A 205 -8.60 4.46 -7.53
CA VAL A 205 -7.31 4.41 -8.20
C VAL A 205 -7.01 5.83 -8.66
N TYR A 206 -5.76 6.26 -8.54
CA TYR A 206 -5.32 7.60 -8.88
C TYR A 206 -3.92 7.58 -9.49
N THR A 207 -3.61 8.59 -10.30
CA THR A 207 -2.27 8.81 -10.82
C THR A 207 -1.50 9.70 -9.83
N PRO A 208 -0.37 9.24 -9.28
CA PRO A 208 0.44 10.08 -8.41
C PRO A 208 1.01 11.29 -9.15
N VAL A 209 1.21 12.41 -8.45
CA VAL A 209 1.64 13.66 -9.08
C VAL A 209 3.13 13.87 -8.87
N ASN A 210 3.84 14.27 -9.93
CA ASN A 210 5.22 14.70 -9.79
C ASN A 210 5.27 16.12 -9.22
N ARG A 211 5.60 16.23 -7.94
CA ARG A 211 5.77 17.47 -7.17
C ARG A 211 7.23 17.84 -6.95
N SER A 212 8.19 17.18 -7.61
CA SER A 212 9.63 17.38 -7.37
C SER A 212 10.12 18.82 -7.57
N SER A 213 9.41 19.63 -8.37
CA SER A 213 9.71 21.05 -8.57
C SER A 213 9.15 21.96 -7.48
N SER A 214 8.03 21.60 -6.85
CA SER A 214 7.31 22.42 -5.86
C SER A 214 7.53 21.96 -4.41
N ALA A 215 7.61 20.65 -4.19
CA ALA A 215 7.86 20.02 -2.91
C ALA A 215 9.34 19.63 -2.81
N ARG A 216 10.13 20.59 -2.34
CA ARG A 216 11.59 20.49 -2.23
C ARG A 216 12.03 20.61 -0.78
N PHE A 217 12.78 19.63 -0.29
CA PHE A 217 13.24 19.57 1.09
C PHE A 217 14.75 19.75 1.17
N SER A 218 15.22 20.68 2.00
CA SER A 218 16.65 20.80 2.31
C SER A 218 16.88 21.54 3.61
N PHE A 219 18.01 21.28 4.27
CA PHE A 219 18.44 22.04 5.44
C PHE A 219 18.55 23.55 5.14
N ARG A 220 19.02 23.90 3.94
CA ARG A 220 19.18 25.30 3.51
C ARG A 220 17.84 26.02 3.29
N LEU A 221 16.79 25.29 2.91
CA LEU A 221 15.44 25.82 2.81
C LEU A 221 14.75 25.94 4.18
N GLY A 222 15.37 25.44 5.25
CA GLY A 222 14.84 25.51 6.61
C GLY A 222 13.59 24.65 6.81
N ASN A 223 13.32 23.69 5.93
CA ASN A 223 12.13 22.84 5.95
C ASN A 223 12.46 21.35 6.19
N LEU A 224 13.62 21.08 6.79
CA LEU A 224 14.16 19.74 7.02
C LEU A 224 14.98 19.72 8.32
N THR A 225 14.64 18.83 9.26
CA THR A 225 15.44 18.60 10.49
C THR A 225 16.40 17.43 10.35
N ASP A 226 16.02 16.40 9.61
CA ASP A 226 16.78 15.18 9.47
C ASP A 226 16.67 14.63 8.05
N ALA A 227 17.75 14.02 7.57
CA ALA A 227 17.77 13.29 6.32
C ALA A 227 18.69 12.08 6.46
N ASN A 228 18.18 10.90 6.12
CA ASN A 228 18.93 9.66 6.06
C ASN A 228 18.71 9.02 4.68
N TYR A 229 19.81 8.76 3.97
CA TYR A 229 19.77 8.12 2.67
C TYR A 229 20.49 6.78 2.73
N THR A 230 19.78 5.73 2.35
CA THR A 230 20.28 4.36 2.27
C THR A 230 20.02 3.78 0.89
N THR A 231 20.91 2.90 0.43
CA THR A 231 20.78 2.24 -0.87
C THR A 231 20.69 0.73 -0.66
N THR A 232 19.78 0.11 -1.41
CA THR A 232 19.52 -1.31 -1.43
C THR A 232 19.85 -1.87 -2.81
N ALA A 233 20.65 -2.92 -2.85
CA ALA A 233 20.95 -3.66 -4.09
C ALA A 233 19.69 -4.30 -4.70
N PRO A 234 19.61 -4.38 -6.04
CA PRO A 234 18.54 -5.11 -6.73
C PRO A 234 18.48 -6.57 -6.30
N THR A 235 17.31 -7.18 -6.45
CA THR A 235 17.12 -8.64 -6.37
C THR A 235 16.92 -9.28 -7.74
N CYS A 236 16.62 -8.48 -8.77
CA CYS A 236 16.45 -8.93 -10.15
C CYS A 236 16.93 -7.86 -11.14
N THR A 237 17.93 -8.20 -11.94
CA THR A 237 18.36 -7.42 -13.11
C THR A 237 18.24 -8.21 -14.41
N ARG A 238 17.98 -9.53 -14.32
CA ARG A 238 17.63 -10.41 -15.42
C ARG A 238 16.43 -11.29 -15.04
N ALA A 239 15.29 -11.11 -15.70
CA ALA A 239 14.13 -11.98 -15.54
C ALA A 239 14.13 -13.07 -16.62
N ILE A 240 14.14 -14.33 -16.20
CA ILE A 240 14.01 -15.50 -17.08
C ILE A 240 12.56 -15.99 -16.99
N VAL A 241 11.75 -15.62 -17.99
CA VAL A 241 10.33 -15.97 -18.04
C VAL A 241 10.16 -17.26 -18.83
N VAL A 242 9.52 -18.25 -18.20
CA VAL A 242 9.27 -19.57 -18.82
C VAL A 242 7.78 -19.90 -18.82
N ALA A 243 7.23 -20.12 -20.01
CA ALA A 243 5.84 -20.51 -20.24
C ALA A 243 5.71 -21.91 -20.84
N GLY A 244 4.50 -22.48 -20.81
CA GLY A 244 4.23 -23.81 -21.37
C GLY A 244 4.65 -24.97 -20.48
N GLY A 245 4.11 -25.03 -19.26
CA GLY A 245 4.45 -25.99 -18.21
C GLY A 245 4.53 -27.45 -18.62
N GLN A 246 3.67 -27.81 -19.58
CA GLN A 246 3.41 -29.17 -20.07
C GLN A 246 3.79 -29.36 -21.55
N THR A 247 4.27 -28.30 -22.23
CA THR A 247 4.60 -28.37 -23.66
C THR A 247 6.11 -28.41 -23.85
N SER A 248 6.58 -29.30 -24.71
CA SER A 248 7.97 -29.37 -25.15
C SER A 248 8.06 -28.97 -26.63
N PRO A 249 8.91 -28.00 -27.01
CA PRO A 249 9.78 -27.21 -26.14
C PRO A 249 8.99 -26.17 -25.32
N ARG A 250 9.53 -25.80 -24.14
CA ARG A 250 9.03 -24.66 -23.36
C ARG A 250 9.33 -23.37 -24.11
N VAL A 251 8.48 -22.35 -23.93
CA VAL A 251 8.76 -21.02 -24.46
C VAL A 251 9.47 -20.22 -23.37
N CYS A 252 10.72 -19.84 -23.64
CA CYS A 252 11.56 -19.12 -22.70
C CYS A 252 11.95 -17.76 -23.30
N LYS A 253 11.92 -16.70 -22.48
CA LYS A 253 12.39 -15.37 -22.88
C LYS A 253 13.11 -14.70 -21.71
N THR A 254 14.15 -13.94 -22.04
CA THR A 254 14.98 -13.23 -21.08
C THR A 254 14.74 -11.74 -21.22
N TYR A 255 14.65 -11.04 -20.08
CA TYR A 255 14.55 -9.59 -20.02
C TYR A 255 15.65 -9.07 -19.12
N ASP A 256 16.48 -8.18 -19.66
CA ASP A 256 17.58 -7.56 -18.95
C ASP A 256 17.28 -6.09 -18.67
N ARG A 257 17.59 -5.63 -17.46
CA ARG A 257 17.58 -4.20 -17.13
C ARG A 257 18.73 -3.88 -16.19
N THR A 258 19.65 -3.05 -16.66
CA THR A 258 20.75 -2.54 -15.84
C THR A 258 20.19 -1.69 -14.71
N ASP A 259 20.64 -1.99 -13.49
CA ASP A 259 20.29 -1.18 -12.33
C ASP A 259 21.14 0.10 -12.32
N PRO A 260 20.54 1.30 -12.16
CA PRO A 260 21.28 2.55 -12.18
C PRO A 260 22.19 2.73 -10.96
N LEU A 261 21.86 2.13 -9.82
CA LEU A 261 22.67 2.19 -8.59
C LEU A 261 23.75 1.11 -8.58
N PHE A 262 23.49 -0.05 -9.21
CA PHE A 262 24.37 -1.21 -9.21
C PHE A 262 24.60 -1.76 -10.64
N PRO A 263 25.25 -1.00 -11.54
CA PRO A 263 25.31 -1.31 -12.98
C PRO A 263 26.07 -2.60 -13.31
N SER A 264 26.91 -3.10 -12.39
CA SER A 264 27.71 -4.32 -12.57
C SER A 264 27.01 -5.60 -12.11
N LEU A 265 25.85 -5.52 -11.45
CA LEU A 265 25.17 -6.70 -10.92
C LEU A 265 24.25 -7.35 -11.97
N VAL A 266 24.50 -8.63 -12.24
CA VAL A 266 23.60 -9.49 -13.02
C VAL A 266 22.99 -10.52 -12.08
N LEU A 267 21.71 -10.34 -11.77
CA LEU A 267 20.95 -11.17 -10.84
C LEU A 267 19.78 -11.78 -11.58
N GLU A 268 19.82 -13.10 -11.74
CA GLU A 268 18.80 -13.85 -12.46
C GLU A 268 17.64 -14.22 -11.52
N GLN A 269 16.42 -13.88 -11.93
CA GLN A 269 15.20 -14.33 -11.29
C GLN A 269 14.39 -15.19 -12.26
N PHE A 270 14.01 -16.38 -11.79
CA PHE A 270 13.07 -17.22 -12.51
C PHE A 270 11.64 -16.69 -12.34
N VAL A 271 10.96 -16.45 -13.46
CA VAL A 271 9.56 -16.01 -13.50
C VAL A 271 8.73 -17.14 -14.12
N ASP A 272 7.99 -17.82 -13.25
CA ASP A 272 7.16 -18.96 -13.64
C ASP A 272 5.87 -18.48 -14.32
N GLN A 273 5.72 -18.75 -15.61
CA GLN A 273 4.49 -18.56 -16.40
C GLN A 273 4.01 -19.90 -16.99
N THR A 274 4.33 -21.02 -16.34
CA THR A 274 4.06 -22.37 -16.84
C THR A 274 2.56 -22.70 -16.94
N SER A 275 1.69 -21.95 -16.25
CA SER A 275 0.24 -22.04 -16.42
C SER A 275 -0.26 -21.42 -17.73
N VAL A 276 0.52 -20.54 -18.36
CA VAL A 276 0.16 -19.93 -19.64
C VAL A 276 0.23 -20.98 -20.74
N ASP A 277 -0.86 -21.11 -21.48
CA ASP A 277 -0.94 -21.93 -22.68
C ASP A 277 -0.04 -21.36 -23.77
N THR A 278 0.86 -22.18 -24.33
CA THR A 278 1.78 -21.78 -25.40
C THR A 278 1.09 -21.53 -26.73
N ALA A 279 -0.15 -22.00 -26.90
CA ALA A 279 -0.98 -21.67 -28.04
C ALA A 279 -1.75 -20.34 -27.86
N SER A 280 -1.63 -19.68 -26.69
CA SER A 280 -2.32 -18.41 -26.43
C SER A 280 -1.83 -17.32 -27.37
N THR A 281 -2.76 -16.62 -28.02
CA THR A 281 -2.47 -15.44 -28.86
C THR A 281 -1.80 -14.32 -28.09
N ASP A 282 -2.00 -14.27 -26.77
CA ASP A 282 -1.48 -13.24 -25.87
C ASP A 282 -0.22 -13.71 -25.12
N LEU A 283 0.37 -14.85 -25.49
CA LEU A 283 1.53 -15.43 -24.80
C LEU A 283 2.68 -14.43 -24.67
N THR A 284 3.07 -13.81 -25.79
CA THR A 284 4.19 -12.87 -25.82
C THR A 284 3.92 -11.67 -24.91
N ALA A 285 2.72 -11.09 -24.98
CA ALA A 285 2.34 -9.95 -24.14
C ALA A 285 2.35 -10.29 -22.64
N GLN A 286 1.88 -11.48 -22.27
CA GLN A 286 1.91 -11.95 -20.88
C GLN A 286 3.35 -12.16 -20.38
N MET A 287 4.23 -12.73 -21.22
CA MET A 287 5.63 -12.90 -20.86
C MET A 287 6.36 -11.55 -20.75
N ASP A 288 6.07 -10.61 -21.64
CA ASP A 288 6.64 -9.25 -21.62
C ASP A 288 6.25 -8.51 -20.33
N GLN A 289 4.96 -8.57 -19.99
CA GLN A 289 4.44 -7.99 -18.76
C GLN A 289 5.09 -8.62 -17.52
N ALA A 290 5.16 -9.95 -17.44
CA ALA A 290 5.75 -10.64 -16.30
C ALA A 290 7.25 -10.33 -16.13
N GLY A 291 7.99 -10.22 -17.23
CA GLY A 291 9.39 -9.80 -17.21
C GLY A 291 9.56 -8.36 -16.70
N ALA A 292 8.75 -7.43 -17.21
CA ALA A 292 8.77 -6.03 -16.78
C ALA A 292 8.39 -5.85 -15.30
N GLU A 293 7.41 -6.60 -14.81
CA GLU A 293 7.01 -6.62 -13.39
C GLU A 293 8.13 -7.15 -12.51
N ALA A 294 8.75 -8.29 -12.86
CA ALA A 294 9.85 -8.87 -12.09
C ALA A 294 11.05 -7.92 -11.98
N LEU A 295 11.44 -7.30 -13.10
CA LEU A 295 12.52 -6.31 -13.11
C LEU A 295 12.15 -5.09 -12.25
N THR A 296 10.91 -4.58 -12.35
CA THR A 296 10.41 -3.42 -11.59
C THR A 296 10.37 -3.68 -10.10
N ASN A 297 9.85 -4.82 -9.69
CA ASN A 297 9.76 -5.20 -8.28
C ASN A 297 11.13 -5.56 -7.68
N GLY A 298 12.06 -6.06 -8.49
CA GLY A 298 13.41 -6.42 -8.06
C GLY A 298 14.49 -5.38 -8.31
N ALA A 299 14.13 -4.15 -8.71
CA ALA A 299 15.09 -3.05 -8.89
C ALA A 299 15.78 -2.68 -7.58
N GLY A 300 17.01 -2.16 -7.68
CA GLY A 300 17.69 -1.51 -6.59
C GLY A 300 16.90 -0.29 -6.13
N GLN A 301 16.93 -0.03 -4.83
CA GLN A 301 16.11 1.01 -4.21
C GLN A 301 16.99 1.99 -3.45
N GLY A 302 16.78 3.29 -3.69
CA GLY A 302 17.14 4.32 -2.72
C GLY A 302 16.03 4.42 -1.68
N SER A 303 16.39 4.62 -0.43
CA SER A 303 15.45 4.99 0.63
C SER A 303 15.95 6.24 1.32
N LEU A 304 15.15 7.30 1.23
CA LEU A 304 15.39 8.63 1.75
C LEU A 304 14.38 8.94 2.87
N ALA A 305 14.74 8.63 4.11
CA ALA A 305 13.94 9.07 5.25
C ALA A 305 14.24 10.54 5.54
N ILE A 306 13.21 11.39 5.57
CA ILE A 306 13.34 12.80 5.92
C ILE A 306 12.39 13.19 7.05
N SER A 307 12.79 14.17 7.85
CA SER A 307 11.92 14.79 8.84
C SER A 307 11.62 16.22 8.38
N PRO A 308 10.58 16.43 7.55
CA PRO A 308 10.24 17.76 7.08
C PRO A 308 9.65 18.61 8.21
N ILE A 309 9.83 19.92 8.11
CA ILE A 309 9.09 20.88 8.94
C ILE A 309 8.00 21.48 8.07
N ASP A 310 6.76 21.39 8.54
CA ASP A 310 5.65 22.09 7.90
C ASP A 310 5.87 23.60 8.00
N ILE A 311 6.09 24.23 6.85
CA ILE A 311 6.23 25.67 6.72
C ILE A 311 5.00 26.22 6.00
N PRO A 312 4.65 27.52 6.15
CA PRO A 312 3.49 28.09 5.45
C PRO A 312 3.49 27.87 3.94
N GLN A 313 4.64 27.66 3.32
CA GLN A 313 4.82 27.45 1.87
C GLN A 313 4.80 25.97 1.43
N LEU A 314 4.96 25.02 2.36
CA LEU A 314 5.04 23.59 2.06
C LEU A 314 4.51 22.79 3.26
N ARG A 315 3.33 22.20 3.10
CA ARG A 315 2.62 21.41 4.10
C ARG A 315 2.12 20.10 3.55
N TYR A 316 2.21 19.05 4.36
CA TYR A 316 1.61 17.77 4.04
C TYR A 316 0.08 17.87 3.94
N GLY A 317 -0.52 17.16 2.99
CA GLY A 317 -1.97 17.15 2.75
C GLY A 317 -2.50 18.34 1.95
N ARG A 318 -1.71 19.42 1.81
CA ARG A 318 -2.04 20.57 0.93
C ARG A 318 -1.16 20.59 -0.32
N ASP A 319 0.16 20.54 -0.14
CA ASP A 319 1.12 20.78 -1.22
C ASP A 319 1.73 19.48 -1.77
N TYR A 320 1.80 18.45 -0.93
CA TYR A 320 2.20 17.11 -1.29
C TYR A 320 1.46 16.08 -0.43
N SER A 321 1.30 14.87 -0.95
CA SER A 321 0.66 13.75 -0.27
C SER A 321 1.44 12.46 -0.48
N VAL A 322 1.08 11.43 0.27
CA VAL A 322 1.56 10.06 0.02
C VAL A 322 1.24 9.66 -1.41
N GLY A 323 2.23 9.11 -2.11
CA GLY A 323 2.22 8.78 -3.53
C GLY A 323 2.88 9.83 -4.43
N ASP A 324 2.93 11.11 -4.03
CA ASP A 324 3.56 12.14 -4.87
C ASP A 324 5.08 11.94 -4.95
N THR A 325 5.68 12.35 -6.07
CA THR A 325 7.13 12.42 -6.20
C THR A 325 7.63 13.76 -5.67
N VAL A 326 8.56 13.75 -4.72
CA VAL A 326 9.15 14.96 -4.13
C VAL A 326 10.66 14.99 -4.35
N ALA A 327 11.31 16.11 -4.08
CA ALA A 327 12.77 16.22 -4.16
C ALA A 327 13.39 16.57 -2.80
N ALA A 328 14.51 15.97 -2.47
CA ALA A 328 15.33 16.42 -1.34
C ALA A 328 16.80 16.61 -1.73
N ASP A 329 17.43 17.58 -1.08
CA ASP A 329 18.87 17.80 -1.15
C ASP A 329 19.58 16.78 -0.25
N VAL A 330 20.34 15.88 -0.87
CA VAL A 330 21.18 14.91 -0.19
C VAL A 330 22.61 15.17 -0.64
N ARG A 331 23.45 15.65 0.29
CA ARG A 331 24.88 15.92 0.05
C ARG A 331 25.16 16.92 -1.09
N GLY A 332 24.26 17.86 -1.35
CA GLY A 332 24.42 18.91 -2.37
C GLY A 332 23.78 18.58 -3.71
N ASP A 333 23.29 17.35 -3.88
CA ASP A 333 22.58 16.89 -5.08
C ASP A 333 21.08 16.70 -4.80
N TRP A 334 20.26 16.97 -5.80
CA TRP A 334 18.80 16.79 -5.70
C TRP A 334 18.42 15.38 -6.10
N TYR A 335 17.81 14.66 -5.16
CA TYR A 335 17.25 13.34 -5.38
C TYR A 335 15.73 13.40 -5.39
N THR A 336 15.11 12.76 -6.37
CA THR A 336 13.65 12.67 -6.47
C THR A 336 13.18 11.26 -6.19
N ASP A 337 12.17 11.11 -5.35
CA ASP A 337 11.57 9.82 -5.06
C ASP A 337 10.12 9.97 -4.59
N VAL A 338 9.37 8.88 -4.62
CA VAL A 338 7.96 8.78 -4.23
C VAL A 338 7.84 8.79 -2.72
N VAL A 339 6.92 9.61 -2.20
CA VAL A 339 6.54 9.61 -0.79
C VAL A 339 5.75 8.35 -0.49
N ARG A 340 6.38 7.36 0.16
CA ARG A 340 5.76 6.05 0.40
C ARG A 340 5.05 5.97 1.73
N GLU A 341 5.54 6.69 2.73
CA GLU A 341 4.95 6.71 4.05
C GLU A 341 5.17 8.09 4.67
N VAL A 342 4.17 8.58 5.40
CA VAL A 342 4.34 9.77 6.25
C VAL A 342 3.85 9.41 7.63
N THR A 343 4.65 9.70 8.65
CA THR A 343 4.28 9.62 10.06
C THR A 343 3.93 11.02 10.56
N LEU A 344 2.66 11.24 10.85
CA LEU A 344 2.15 12.45 11.49
C LEU A 344 2.04 12.19 12.99
N THR A 345 2.67 13.01 13.81
CA THR A 345 2.57 12.95 15.27
C THR A 345 1.99 14.26 15.79
N CYS A 346 0.88 14.21 16.51
CA CYS A 346 0.29 15.37 17.16
C CYS A 346 0.24 15.10 18.66
N THR A 347 0.89 15.95 19.45
CA THR A 347 0.79 15.90 20.92
C THR A 347 0.09 17.14 21.43
N SER A 348 -0.56 17.03 22.58
CA SER A 348 -1.26 18.17 23.21
C SER A 348 -0.33 19.35 23.55
N ALA A 349 0.99 19.13 23.61
CA ALA A 349 1.99 20.14 23.96
C ALA A 349 2.70 20.79 22.75
N ASP A 350 2.94 20.04 21.67
CA ASP A 350 3.88 20.46 20.60
C ASP A 350 3.22 20.70 19.23
N GLY A 351 1.90 20.60 19.10
CA GLY A 351 1.22 20.64 17.80
C GLY A 351 1.56 19.44 16.91
N ALA A 352 1.16 19.46 15.64
CA ALA A 352 1.46 18.38 14.71
C ALA A 352 2.88 18.50 14.11
N LYS A 353 3.70 17.47 14.33
CA LYS A 353 5.00 17.24 13.67
C LYS A 353 4.82 16.21 12.55
N VAL A 354 5.49 16.44 11.43
CA VAL A 354 5.43 15.58 10.24
C VAL A 354 6.79 14.94 10.02
N THR A 355 6.88 13.62 10.02
CA THR A 355 8.06 12.87 9.58
C THR A 355 7.69 12.15 8.30
N ALA A 356 8.45 12.32 7.21
CA ALA A 356 8.09 11.75 5.90
C ALA A 356 9.17 10.78 5.41
N THR A 357 8.78 9.54 5.15
CA THR A 357 9.68 8.57 4.54
C THR A 357 9.49 8.58 3.03
N VAL A 358 10.50 9.05 2.31
CA VAL A 358 10.52 9.12 0.85
C VAL A 358 11.38 7.95 0.34
N GLY A 359 10.86 7.09 -0.53
CA GLY A 359 11.64 5.94 -1.01
C GLY A 359 11.85 4.79 -0.02
N GLY A 360 12.14 3.61 -0.55
CA GLY A 360 12.27 2.35 0.21
C GLY A 360 10.96 1.69 0.62
N ASP A 361 10.97 0.38 0.83
CA ASP A 361 9.86 -0.37 1.41
C ASP A 361 9.50 0.20 2.79
N SER A 362 8.23 0.56 2.99
CA SER A 362 7.66 1.12 4.24
C SER A 362 7.73 0.17 5.45
N THR A 363 8.52 -0.88 5.36
CA THR A 363 8.74 -1.91 6.36
C THR A 363 10.04 -1.72 7.14
N GLY A 364 10.84 -0.68 6.86
CA GLY A 364 12.05 -0.38 7.64
C GLY A 364 12.92 -1.63 7.81
N THR A 365 13.01 -2.43 6.77
CA THR A 365 13.44 -3.82 6.90
C THR A 365 14.96 -3.86 7.00
N SER A 366 15.47 -3.99 8.23
CA SER A 366 16.88 -4.33 8.46
C SER A 366 17.30 -5.50 7.57
N THR A 367 18.59 -5.57 7.20
CA THR A 367 19.17 -6.65 6.37
C THR A 367 18.74 -8.05 6.83
N VAL A 368 18.54 -8.22 8.14
CA VAL A 368 18.09 -9.46 8.78
C VAL A 368 16.63 -9.79 8.43
N ALA A 369 15.70 -8.83 8.52
CA ALA A 369 14.30 -9.07 8.18
C ALA A 369 14.09 -9.32 6.66
N ARG A 370 15.01 -8.85 5.80
CA ARG A 370 15.04 -9.16 4.37
C ARG A 370 15.50 -10.59 4.08
N ILE A 371 16.47 -11.11 4.86
CA ILE A 371 16.84 -12.53 4.81
C ILE A 371 15.62 -13.39 5.18
N TYR A 372 14.84 -12.99 6.19
CA TYR A 372 13.61 -13.70 6.54
C TYR A 372 12.51 -13.57 5.48
N ALA A 373 12.33 -12.41 4.84
CA ALA A 373 11.38 -12.24 3.74
C ALA A 373 11.78 -13.06 2.51
N TYR A 374 13.08 -13.10 2.17
CA TYR A 374 13.61 -13.96 1.11
C TYR A 374 13.45 -15.43 1.46
N ILE A 375 13.72 -15.84 2.71
CA ILE A 375 13.47 -17.21 3.18
C ILE A 375 11.97 -17.53 3.15
N ALA A 376 11.08 -16.58 3.46
CA ALA A 376 9.64 -16.76 3.38
C ALA A 376 9.16 -16.91 1.92
N GLN A 377 9.72 -16.12 1.00
CA GLN A 377 9.48 -16.21 -0.43
C GLN A 377 9.99 -17.55 -0.99
N VAL A 378 11.22 -17.95 -0.64
CA VAL A 378 11.78 -19.27 -0.98
C VAL A 378 10.94 -20.38 -0.38
N LYS A 379 10.42 -20.24 0.85
CA LYS A 379 9.48 -21.22 1.43
C LYS A 379 8.15 -21.27 0.68
N LYS A 380 7.62 -20.14 0.21
CA LYS A 380 6.42 -20.07 -0.64
C LYS A 380 6.66 -20.77 -1.97
N ASP A 381 7.81 -20.52 -2.60
CA ASP A 381 8.18 -21.12 -3.89
C ASP A 381 8.53 -22.61 -3.77
N VAL A 382 9.16 -23.03 -2.67
CA VAL A 382 9.35 -24.45 -2.33
C VAL A 382 8.02 -25.12 -1.98
N GLY A 383 7.11 -24.42 -1.32
CA GLY A 383 5.74 -24.89 -1.08
C GLY A 383 5.02 -25.17 -2.40
N ARG A 384 5.10 -24.24 -3.35
CA ARG A 384 4.58 -24.38 -4.72
C ARG A 384 5.19 -25.58 -5.46
N LEU A 385 6.49 -25.83 -5.29
CA LEU A 385 7.18 -27.01 -5.82
C LEU A 385 6.66 -28.32 -5.19
N LYS A 386 6.43 -28.34 -3.87
CA LYS A 386 5.98 -29.54 -3.15
C LYS A 386 4.51 -29.90 -3.39
N THR A 387 3.66 -28.92 -3.72
CA THR A 387 2.25 -29.17 -4.05
C THR A 387 2.03 -29.62 -5.49
N ARG A 388 3.07 -29.62 -6.35
CA ARG A 388 3.01 -30.28 -7.65
C ARG A 388 3.02 -31.79 -7.41
N LYS A 389 1.90 -32.46 -7.65
CA LYS A 389 1.90 -33.91 -7.91
C LYS A 389 2.88 -34.14 -9.05
N ALA A 390 3.91 -34.95 -8.81
CA ALA A 390 4.69 -35.51 -9.90
C ALA A 390 3.68 -36.21 -10.83
N ALA A 391 3.64 -35.76 -12.09
CA ALA A 391 2.96 -36.49 -13.14
C ALA A 391 3.73 -37.77 -13.44
#